data_AF-A0A2G5IJG2-F1
#
_entry.id   AF-A0A2G5IJG2-F1
#
_cell.length_a   1.000
_cell.length_b   1.000
_cell.length_c   1.000
_cell.angle_alpha   90.00
_cell.angle_beta   90.00
_cell.angle_gamma   90.00
#
_symmetry.space_group_name_H-M   'P 1'
#
loop_
_entity.id
_entity.type
_entity.pdbx_description
1 polymer ?
#
loop_
_entity_poly.entity_id
_entity_poly.type
_entity_poly.pdbx_seq_one_letter_code
_entity_poly.pdbx_strand_id
1 'polypeptide(L)'
;MPKTAKASVTMTVEPLSQQHIEVLRLADTPHLSNNFDLTIAPYSVWITYRRETGASEYAWDANVSGYRVLANGVVDMDPANIHLWSGPYQQDTPDWLMDLIERFAPTSW
;
A
#
# COMPACT_ATOMS: atom_id res chain seq x y z
N MET A 1 -23.22 -8.99 -52.99
CA MET A 1 -22.58 -7.84 -52.31
C MET A 1 -21.30 -8.34 -51.63
N PRO A 2 -20.12 -7.76 -51.89
CA PRO A 2 -18.89 -8.20 -51.25
C PRO A 2 -18.86 -7.71 -49.80
N LYS A 3 -18.52 -8.62 -48.88
CA LYS A 3 -18.40 -8.37 -47.44
C LYS A 3 -17.06 -7.71 -47.19
N THR A 4 -17.05 -6.41 -46.86
CA THR A 4 -15.83 -5.67 -46.53
C THR A 4 -15.20 -6.29 -45.29
N ALA A 5 -14.00 -6.85 -45.43
CA ALA A 5 -13.21 -7.31 -44.29
C ALA A 5 -12.86 -6.09 -43.43
N LYS A 6 -13.26 -6.08 -42.16
CA LYS A 6 -12.81 -5.07 -41.20
C LYS A 6 -11.30 -5.24 -41.02
N ALA A 7 -10.54 -4.20 -41.34
CA ALA A 7 -9.13 -4.12 -40.98
C ALA A 7 -9.02 -4.22 -39.45
N SER A 8 -8.31 -5.23 -38.96
CA SER A 8 -7.94 -5.32 -37.56
C SER A 8 -6.83 -4.30 -37.33
N VAL A 9 -7.10 -3.29 -36.50
CA VAL A 9 -6.08 -2.36 -36.05
C VAL A 9 -5.18 -3.10 -35.07
N THR A 10 -3.90 -3.22 -35.41
CA THR A 10 -2.89 -3.76 -34.50
C THR A 10 -2.35 -2.62 -33.64
N MET A 11 -2.53 -2.69 -32.33
CA MET A 11 -1.97 -1.73 -31.38
C MET A 11 -0.75 -2.33 -30.70
N THR A 12 0.32 -1.54 -30.62
CA THR A 12 1.49 -1.87 -29.81
C THR A 12 1.26 -1.36 -28.38
N VAL A 13 1.49 -2.22 -27.39
CA VAL A 13 1.37 -1.88 -25.97
C VAL A 13 2.74 -2.10 -25.33
N GLU A 14 3.20 -1.14 -24.55
CA GLU A 14 4.44 -1.21 -23.78
C GLU A 14 4.11 -1.17 -22.28
N PRO A 15 4.76 -1.99 -21.43
CA PRO A 15 4.56 -1.95 -20.00
C PRO A 15 5.12 -0.66 -19.41
N LEU A 16 4.32 0.07 -18.63
CA LEU A 16 4.76 1.28 -17.93
C LEU A 16 5.26 0.97 -16.51
N SER A 17 4.57 0.06 -15.82
CA SER A 17 4.94 -0.37 -14.47
C SER A 17 4.36 -1.75 -14.17
N GLN A 18 4.88 -2.36 -13.10
CA GLN A 18 4.32 -3.54 -12.47
C GLN A 18 3.91 -3.20 -11.04
N GLN A 19 2.87 -3.85 -10.55
CA GLN A 19 2.34 -3.67 -9.21
C GLN A 19 2.14 -5.02 -8.51
N HIS A 20 2.55 -5.10 -7.26
CA HIS A 20 2.32 -6.23 -6.36
C HIS A 20 1.55 -5.75 -5.12
N ILE A 21 0.60 -6.52 -4.61
CA ILE A 21 -0.25 -6.11 -3.49
C ILE A 21 -0.30 -7.23 -2.45
N GLU A 22 -0.05 -6.88 -1.19
CA GLU A 22 -0.13 -7.77 -0.04
C GLU A 22 -1.19 -7.29 0.94
N VAL A 23 -2.11 -8.17 1.32
CA VAL A 23 -3.17 -7.90 2.29
C VAL A 23 -2.93 -8.74 3.52
N LEU A 24 -2.54 -8.09 4.61
CA LEU A 24 -2.09 -8.77 5.80
C LEU A 24 -3.03 -8.47 6.97
N ARG A 25 -3.40 -9.52 7.71
CA ARG A 25 -4.02 -9.37 9.02
C ARG A 25 -2.92 -9.10 10.05
N LEU A 26 -3.16 -8.11 10.90
CA LEU A 26 -2.29 -7.78 12.02
C LEU A 26 -2.82 -8.44 13.29
N ALA A 27 -1.90 -8.92 14.13
CA ALA A 27 -2.18 -9.41 15.46
C ALA A 27 -1.14 -8.81 16.40
N ASP A 28 -1.57 -8.35 17.57
CA ASP A 28 -0.69 -7.85 18.64
C ASP A 28 0.28 -6.73 18.21
N THR A 29 -0.15 -5.84 17.31
CA THR A 29 0.65 -4.69 16.86
C THR A 29 0.49 -3.47 17.78
N PRO A 30 1.55 -2.68 18.00
CA PRO A 30 1.45 -1.39 18.69
C PRO A 30 0.44 -0.45 18.02
N HIS A 31 -0.08 0.50 18.79
CA HIS A 31 -0.88 1.58 18.23
C HIS A 31 -0.07 2.38 17.20
N LEU A 32 -0.74 2.82 16.14
CA LEU A 32 -0.15 3.65 15.11
C LEU A 32 -0.75 5.04 15.19
N SER A 33 0.10 6.06 15.32
CA SER A 33 -0.30 7.45 15.31
C SER A 33 0.18 8.13 14.03
N ASN A 34 -0.59 9.09 13.52
CA ASN A 34 -0.15 9.99 12.46
C ASN A 34 0.12 11.40 13.02
N ASN A 35 0.59 12.29 12.15
CA ASN A 35 0.89 13.68 12.50
C ASN A 35 -0.34 14.58 12.72
N PHE A 36 -1.56 14.03 12.64
CA PHE A 36 -2.84 14.75 12.77
C PHE A 36 -3.63 14.29 14.01
N ASP A 37 -2.92 13.85 15.06
CA ASP A 37 -3.47 13.35 16.33
C ASP A 37 -4.43 12.15 16.19
N LEU A 38 -4.46 11.48 15.02
CA LEU A 38 -5.17 10.22 14.87
C LEU A 38 -4.26 9.10 15.36
N THR A 39 -4.75 8.34 16.32
CA THR A 39 -4.15 7.06 16.74
C THR A 39 -5.14 5.94 16.44
N ILE A 40 -4.63 4.82 15.92
CA ILE A 40 -5.42 3.62 15.66
C ILE A 40 -4.81 2.41 16.36
N ALA A 41 -5.66 1.46 16.74
CA ALA A 41 -5.31 0.09 17.08
C ALA A 41 -5.39 -0.75 15.79
N PRO A 42 -4.26 -1.10 15.15
CA PRO A 42 -4.28 -1.73 13.82
C PRO A 42 -4.84 -3.15 13.83
N TYR A 43 -5.56 -3.53 12.78
CA TYR A 43 -6.02 -4.91 12.56
C TYR A 43 -5.66 -5.46 11.18
N SER A 44 -5.35 -4.60 10.21
CA SER A 44 -4.89 -5.03 8.88
C SER A 44 -4.02 -3.97 8.21
N VAL A 45 -3.15 -4.41 7.31
CA VAL A 45 -2.40 -3.54 6.42
C VAL A 45 -2.53 -4.01 4.98
N TRP A 46 -2.66 -3.04 4.08
CA TRP A 46 -2.59 -3.25 2.65
C TRP A 46 -1.32 -2.60 2.12
N ILE A 47 -0.37 -3.40 1.64
CA ILE A 47 0.91 -2.92 1.13
C ILE A 47 0.91 -3.08 -0.39
N THR A 48 1.06 -1.98 -1.11
CA THR A 48 1.29 -1.98 -2.54
C THR A 48 2.75 -1.72 -2.81
N TYR A 49 3.35 -2.50 -3.68
CA TYR A 49 4.65 -2.25 -4.25
C TYR A 49 4.47 -1.91 -5.72
N ARG A 50 5.17 -0.89 -6.21
CA ARG A 50 5.12 -0.49 -7.62
C ARG A 50 6.52 -0.24 -8.15
N ARG A 51 6.82 -0.80 -9.32
CA ARG A 51 8.08 -0.57 -10.04
C ARG A 51 7.81 -0.08 -11.45
N GLU A 52 8.28 1.12 -11.77
CA GLU A 52 8.25 1.66 -13.13
C GLU A 52 9.25 0.92 -14.04
N THR A 53 8.91 0.79 -15.32
CA THR A 53 9.81 0.17 -16.31
C THR A 53 11.14 0.93 -16.38
N GLY A 54 12.24 0.22 -16.15
CA GLY A 54 13.59 0.79 -16.14
C GLY A 54 14.04 1.36 -14.79
N ALA A 55 13.18 1.38 -13.76
CA ALA A 55 13.58 1.77 -12.42
C ALA A 55 14.44 0.69 -11.75
N SER A 56 15.50 1.09 -11.05
CA SER A 56 16.33 0.20 -10.23
C SER A 56 15.66 -0.21 -8.92
N GLU A 57 14.74 0.63 -8.42
CA GLU A 57 14.07 0.50 -7.13
C GLU A 57 12.55 0.52 -7.33
N TYR A 58 11.82 -0.01 -6.36
CA TYR A 58 10.36 0.09 -6.29
C TYR A 58 9.97 1.15 -5.25
N ALA A 59 8.78 1.73 -5.43
CA ALA A 59 8.08 2.48 -4.40
C ALA A 59 7.07 1.56 -3.69
N TRP A 60 6.74 1.88 -2.45
CA TRP A 60 5.68 1.22 -1.71
C TRP A 60 4.69 2.24 -1.11
N ASP A 61 3.45 1.81 -0.97
CA ASP A 61 2.42 2.44 -0.15
C ASP A 61 1.81 1.42 0.81
N ALA A 62 1.46 1.88 2.01
CA ALA A 62 0.87 1.07 3.06
C ALA A 62 -0.37 1.76 3.61
N ASN A 63 -1.53 1.13 3.48
CA ASN A 63 -2.76 1.55 4.14
C ASN A 63 -2.99 0.67 5.37
N VAL A 64 -2.79 1.24 6.56
CA VAL A 64 -2.99 0.54 7.83
C VAL A 64 -4.38 0.88 8.34
N SER A 65 -5.25 -0.13 8.40
CA SER A 65 -6.61 0.00 8.94
C SER A 65 -6.66 -0.48 10.39
N GLY A 66 -7.45 0.22 11.20
CA GLY A 66 -7.59 -0.03 12.61
C GLY A 66 -8.86 0.59 13.18
N TYR A 67 -9.01 0.45 14.49
CA TYR A 67 -10.03 1.15 15.27
C TYR A 67 -9.44 2.40 15.90
N ARG A 68 -10.19 3.49 15.94
CA ARG A 68 -9.70 4.75 16.52
C ARG A 68 -9.37 4.57 18.00
N VAL A 69 -8.27 5.16 18.45
CA VAL A 69 -7.92 5.25 19.87
C VAL A 69 -8.12 6.70 20.31
N LEU A 70 -8.95 6.91 21.32
CA LEU A 70 -9.23 8.22 21.90
C LEU A 70 -8.06 8.68 22.77
N ALA A 71 -8.00 9.98 23.08
CA ALA A 71 -6.94 10.57 23.89
C ALA A 71 -6.81 9.96 25.31
N ASN A 72 -7.87 9.32 25.82
CA ASN A 72 -7.86 8.60 27.09
C ASN A 72 -7.42 7.13 26.98
N GLY A 73 -7.01 6.67 25.79
CA GLY A 73 -6.56 5.31 25.51
C GLY A 73 -7.67 4.30 25.21
N VAL A 74 -8.95 4.70 25.24
CA VAL A 74 -10.07 3.81 24.87
C VAL A 74 -10.07 3.57 23.37
N VAL A 75 -10.17 2.29 22.97
CA VAL A 75 -10.40 1.91 21.59
C VAL A 75 -11.89 2.13 21.28
N ASP A 76 -12.15 3.10 20.44
CA ASP A 76 -13.43 3.38 19.82
C ASP A 76 -13.56 2.52 18.56
N MET A 77 -14.66 1.78 18.43
CA MET A 77 -14.86 0.83 17.33
C MET A 77 -15.13 1.51 15.97
N ASP A 78 -15.00 2.84 15.93
CA ASP A 78 -14.97 3.62 14.70
C ASP A 78 -13.76 3.23 13.84
N PRO A 79 -13.99 2.73 12.61
CA PRO A 79 -12.90 2.35 11.72
C PRO A 79 -12.17 3.59 11.21
N ALA A 80 -10.84 3.51 11.22
CA ALA A 80 -9.96 4.55 10.71
C ALA A 80 -8.77 3.93 9.97
N ASN A 81 -8.10 4.73 9.15
CA ASN A 81 -6.89 4.30 8.46
C ASN A 81 -5.81 5.37 8.47
N ILE A 82 -4.57 4.90 8.43
CA ILE A 82 -3.38 5.72 8.26
C ILE A 82 -2.67 5.24 6.99
N HIS A 83 -2.40 6.17 6.09
CA HIS A 83 -1.71 5.92 4.83
C HIS A 83 -0.26 6.40 4.94
N LEU A 84 0.68 5.52 4.59
CA LEU A 84 2.11 5.74 4.60
C LEU A 84 2.68 5.39 3.23
N TRP A 85 3.76 6.05 2.80
CA TRP A 85 4.41 5.76 1.52
C TRP A 85 5.93 5.92 1.60
N SER A 86 6.65 5.32 0.66
CA SER A 86 8.07 5.59 0.41
C SER A 86 8.19 6.85 -0.46
N GLY A 87 8.55 7.98 0.14
CA GLY A 87 8.76 9.22 -0.59
C GLY A 87 9.74 10.15 0.12
N PRO A 88 10.21 11.22 -0.54
CA PRO A 88 11.21 12.13 0.04
C PRO A 88 10.72 12.88 1.29
N TYR A 89 9.43 12.81 1.58
CA TYR A 89 8.77 13.42 2.75
C TYR A 89 8.09 12.35 3.62
N GLN A 90 8.66 11.15 3.65
CA GLN A 90 8.13 10.04 4.43
C GLN A 90 7.93 10.47 5.90
N GLN A 91 6.71 10.28 6.40
CA GLN A 91 6.46 10.33 7.85
C GLN A 91 7.19 9.16 8.49
N ASP A 92 7.70 9.34 9.72
CA ASP A 92 8.38 8.29 10.48
C ASP A 92 7.55 7.01 10.45
N THR A 93 7.97 6.07 9.60
CA THR A 93 7.28 4.78 9.44
C THR A 93 7.78 3.91 10.58
N PRO A 94 6.90 3.37 11.43
CA PRO A 94 7.34 2.64 12.61
C PRO A 94 8.08 1.35 12.20
N ASP A 95 9.08 0.97 12.99
CA ASP A 95 9.96 -0.17 12.70
C ASP A 95 9.18 -1.46 12.38
N TRP A 96 8.14 -1.77 13.15
CA TRP A 96 7.32 -2.97 12.92
C TRP A 96 6.64 -3.00 11.55
N LEU A 97 6.30 -1.84 11.00
CA LEU A 97 5.68 -1.74 9.68
C LEU A 97 6.75 -1.80 8.59
N MET A 98 7.92 -1.19 8.82
CA MET A 98 9.07 -1.35 7.93
C MET A 98 9.49 -2.82 7.80
N ASP A 99 9.54 -3.55 8.92
CA ASP A 99 9.82 -4.99 8.92
C ASP A 99 8.83 -5.78 8.06
N LEU A 100 7.54 -5.42 8.09
CA LEU A 100 6.52 -6.06 7.24
C LEU A 100 6.72 -5.71 5.76
N ILE A 101 7.00 -4.44 5.45
CA ILE A 101 7.24 -3.97 4.09
C ILE A 101 8.46 -4.69 3.48
N GLU A 102 9.54 -4.83 4.24
CA GLU A 102 10.74 -5.53 3.78
C GLU A 102 10.50 -7.04 3.63
N ARG A 103 9.84 -7.65 4.62
CA ARG A 103 9.57 -9.09 4.63
C ARG A 103 8.67 -9.55 3.49
N PHE A 104 7.69 -8.72 3.12
CA PHE A 104 6.70 -9.03 2.08
C PHE A 104 6.99 -8.33 0.75
N ALA A 105 8.15 -7.69 0.61
CA ALA A 105 8.58 -7.16 -0.67
C ALA A 105 8.72 -8.28 -1.71
N PRO A 106 8.24 -8.07 -2.96
CA PRO A 106 8.38 -9.07 -4.00
C PRO A 106 9.86 -9.30 -4.32
N THR A 107 10.29 -10.56 -4.27
CA THR A 107 11.66 -10.98 -4.59
C THR A 107 11.96 -10.97 -6.09
N SER A 108 10.92 -10.90 -6.93
CA SER A 108 11.00 -10.84 -8.38
C SER A 108 9.95 -9.90 -8.96
N TRP A 109 10.33 -9.16 -9.99
CA TRP A 109 9.50 -8.21 -10.76
C TRP A 109 9.50 -8.64 -12.23
#